data_AF-A0A5C4M548-F1
#
_entry.id   AF-A0A5C4M548-F1
#
_cell.length_a   1.000
_cell.length_b   1.000
_cell.length_c   1.000
_cell.angle_alpha   90.00
_cell.angle_beta   90.00
_cell.angle_gamma   90.00
#
_symmetry.space_group_name_H-M   'P 1'
#
loop_
_entity.id
_entity.type
_entity.pdbx_description
1 polymer ?
#
loop_
_entity_poly.entity_id
_entity_poly.type
_entity_poly.pdbx_seq_one_letter_code
_entity_poly.pdbx_strand_id
1 'polypeptide(L)'
;MTTVLLVVCAVLTLIGLVLLFVAPYWFGFLRGVPYNAAAPLTLTVVLLVLLALVADLRGRRVVVLVIALTVGWVAFGVYSTLTVGWHAAKDVYEASVVETDAPQGGYDVREPYEVARSNVSQSIGDVVASDHATAIKHVGGDWTAIVPRKGWNKGYAKVVSRDTDGEYTSCTFDEEHSDVKFGAKFSHNLGRAITGEVIDTWGRFAPVGWDESDMFGLCTDDGAKVVVPLTRWSGHWASHQVPAGVAIVETDGTVRVDKTAKGIDGPVYPISLAAEQRESTRAAGSFWDYVKHRSGYADSDAVGEAGAANTGEFALVRAEGGMDYVTPLTRASSDRSGSQSIVGVSTIAADRTEPGQLATLTVHKVPAESGLRGRISKTLTSFQNISVLATRKATMLEVVPTAADMWVATLGMEAADVISPAYRIEIPTEGEACLKSLDGRIIQCGAQAGVDGNGAGPVLTPREGADPSGGALADRSDAELLKDLADITAELQRREQVAPTG
;
A
#
# COMPACT_ATOMS: atom_id res chain seq x y z
N MET A 1 29.84 53.93 -9.47
CA MET A 1 28.57 53.20 -9.26
C MET A 1 28.39 52.09 -10.30
N THR A 2 28.69 52.37 -11.56
CA THR A 2 28.69 51.40 -12.69
C THR A 2 29.55 50.16 -12.49
N THR A 3 30.75 50.28 -11.92
CA THR A 3 31.65 49.13 -11.68
C THR A 3 31.13 48.16 -10.62
N VAL A 4 30.54 48.68 -9.53
CA VAL A 4 29.96 47.85 -8.46
C VAL A 4 28.72 47.12 -8.98
N LEU A 5 27.89 47.80 -9.79
CA LEU A 5 26.71 47.20 -10.41
C LEU A 5 27.09 46.07 -11.37
N LEU A 6 28.12 46.26 -12.21
CA LEU A 6 28.62 45.23 -13.13
C LEU A 6 29.16 44.00 -12.40
N VAL A 7 29.89 44.19 -11.29
CA VAL A 7 30.41 43.08 -10.48
C VAL A 7 29.27 42.29 -9.84
N VAL A 8 28.26 42.97 -9.28
CA VAL A 8 27.08 42.30 -8.71
C VAL A 8 26.32 41.52 -9.79
N CYS A 9 26.15 42.10 -10.98
CA CYS A 9 25.50 41.44 -12.11
C CYS A 9 26.27 40.20 -12.59
N ALA A 10 27.60 40.29 -12.70
CA ALA A 10 28.45 39.16 -13.09
C ALA A 10 28.38 38.03 -12.06
N VAL A 11 28.40 38.36 -10.76
CA VAL A 11 28.28 37.38 -9.68
C VAL A 11 26.90 36.71 -9.70
N LEU A 12 25.81 37.47 -9.87
CA LEU A 12 24.46 36.92 -9.95
C LEU A 12 24.26 36.05 -11.20
N THR A 13 24.87 36.42 -12.33
CA THR A 13 24.85 35.60 -13.56
C THR A 13 25.65 34.31 -13.37
N LEU A 14 26.79 34.37 -12.69
CA LEU A 14 27.60 33.21 -12.36
C LEU A 14 26.88 32.28 -11.39
N ILE A 15 26.23 32.82 -10.35
CA ILE A 15 25.37 32.06 -9.43
C ILE A 15 24.20 31.44 -10.21
N GLY A 16 23.59 32.18 -11.14
CA GLY A 16 22.54 31.67 -12.01
C GLY A 16 23.02 30.52 -12.90
N LEU A 17 24.18 30.65 -13.54
CA LEU A 17 24.80 29.59 -14.34
C LEU A 17 25.17 28.37 -13.48
N VAL A 18 25.73 28.58 -12.28
CA VAL A 18 26.01 27.50 -11.33
C VAL A 18 24.71 26.80 -10.91
N LEU A 19 23.64 27.54 -10.63
CA LEU A 19 22.33 26.93 -10.36
C LEU A 19 21.76 26.22 -11.60
N LEU A 20 21.99 26.71 -12.81
CA LEU A 20 21.52 26.06 -14.03
C LEU A 20 22.28 24.76 -14.36
N PHE A 21 23.60 24.72 -14.10
CA PHE A 21 24.48 23.59 -14.46
C PHE A 21 24.78 22.63 -13.31
N VAL A 22 24.83 23.11 -12.07
CA VAL A 22 25.11 22.31 -10.86
C VAL A 22 23.83 21.93 -10.14
N ALA A 23 22.82 22.81 -10.11
CA ALA A 23 21.59 22.47 -9.44
C ALA A 23 20.83 21.30 -10.07
N PRO A 24 20.95 20.92 -11.35
CA PRO A 24 20.31 19.70 -11.81
C PRO A 24 20.85 18.41 -11.18
N TYR A 25 22.12 18.41 -10.76
CA TYR A 25 22.71 17.32 -10.01
C TYR A 25 22.30 17.35 -8.53
N TRP A 26 22.02 18.54 -7.98
CA TRP A 26 21.48 18.72 -6.61
C TRP A 26 19.95 18.61 -6.52
N PHE A 27 19.21 18.88 -7.60
CA PHE A 27 17.76 18.76 -7.67
C PHE A 27 17.35 17.32 -7.98
N GLY A 28 18.24 16.48 -8.53
CA GLY A 28 18.10 15.03 -8.42
C GLY A 28 18.04 14.53 -6.96
N PHE A 29 18.66 15.27 -6.02
CA PHE A 29 18.59 15.00 -4.58
C PHE A 29 17.33 15.62 -3.93
N LEU A 30 16.86 16.77 -4.41
CA LEU A 30 15.55 17.34 -4.06
C LEU A 30 14.46 16.77 -4.99
N ARG A 31 14.05 15.53 -4.73
CA ARG A 31 13.05 14.61 -5.37
C ARG A 31 11.84 15.16 -6.18
N GLY A 32 11.70 16.45 -6.48
CA GLY A 32 10.52 16.98 -7.19
C GLY A 32 10.61 18.41 -7.71
N VAL A 33 11.80 19.03 -7.82
CA VAL A 33 11.89 20.32 -8.52
C VAL A 33 12.26 20.04 -9.99
N PRO A 34 11.30 20.09 -10.93
CA PRO A 34 11.63 19.93 -12.34
C PRO A 34 12.64 20.99 -12.76
N TYR A 35 13.55 20.65 -13.69
CA TYR A 35 14.47 21.58 -14.36
C TYR A 35 13.77 22.91 -14.78
N ASN A 36 12.46 22.82 -15.03
CA ASN A 36 11.56 23.90 -15.39
C ASN A 36 11.44 25.04 -14.36
N ALA A 37 11.82 24.86 -13.08
CA ALA A 37 11.78 25.94 -12.08
C ALA A 37 13.10 26.72 -11.96
N ALA A 38 14.25 26.06 -12.17
CA ALA A 38 15.57 26.68 -12.09
C ALA A 38 15.88 27.55 -13.33
N ALA A 39 15.46 27.11 -14.51
CA ALA A 39 15.61 27.88 -15.76
C ALA A 39 14.93 29.27 -15.73
N PRO A 40 13.67 29.43 -15.28
CA PRO A 40 13.05 30.74 -15.22
C PRO A 40 13.69 31.63 -14.16
N LEU A 41 14.07 31.11 -12.98
CA LEU A 41 14.76 31.89 -11.94
C LEU A 41 16.09 32.49 -12.43
N THR A 42 16.88 31.68 -13.12
CA THR A 42 18.18 32.11 -13.68
C THR A 42 18.00 33.11 -14.82
N LEU A 43 17.01 32.90 -15.69
CA LEU A 43 16.68 33.82 -16.78
C LEU A 43 16.06 35.13 -16.27
N THR A 44 15.31 35.11 -15.16
CA THR A 44 14.82 36.29 -14.43
C THR A 44 15.98 37.11 -13.89
N VAL A 45 17.00 36.47 -13.29
CA VAL A 45 18.21 37.17 -12.84
C VAL A 45 18.93 37.85 -14.01
N VAL A 46 19.08 37.17 -15.14
CA VAL A 46 19.68 37.75 -16.36
C VAL A 46 18.83 38.92 -16.90
N LEU A 47 17.51 38.79 -16.93
CA LEU A 47 16.60 39.87 -17.34
C LEU A 47 16.67 41.09 -16.41
N LEU A 48 16.78 40.88 -15.10
CA LEU A 48 16.95 41.94 -14.10
C LEU A 48 18.30 42.66 -14.24
N VAL A 49 19.37 41.94 -14.56
CA VAL A 49 20.69 42.51 -14.90
C VAL A 49 20.60 43.36 -16.16
N LEU A 50 19.94 42.86 -17.21
CA LEU A 50 19.70 43.60 -18.45
C LEU A 50 18.83 44.84 -18.21
N LEU A 51 17.84 44.76 -17.32
CA LEU A 51 17.02 45.88 -16.86
C LEU A 51 17.86 46.98 -16.22
N ALA A 52 18.77 46.62 -15.31
CA ALA A 52 19.66 47.55 -14.64
C ALA A 52 20.61 48.25 -15.63
N LEU A 53 21.10 47.52 -16.64
CA LEU A 53 21.95 48.07 -17.71
C LEU A 53 21.18 48.98 -18.69
N VAL A 54 19.93 48.66 -19.01
CA VAL A 54 19.13 49.41 -19.99
C VAL A 54 18.44 50.63 -19.37
N ALA A 55 18.05 50.56 -18.09
CA ALA A 55 17.49 51.70 -17.35
C ALA A 55 18.47 52.88 -17.24
N ASP A 56 19.77 52.59 -17.26
CA ASP A 56 20.85 53.59 -17.29
C ASP A 56 21.01 54.25 -18.69
N LEU A 57 20.44 53.66 -19.75
CA LEU A 57 20.70 54.06 -21.14
C LEU A 57 19.48 54.57 -21.92
N ARG A 58 18.24 54.18 -21.61
CA ARG A 58 17.04 54.61 -22.38
C ARG A 58 15.79 54.76 -21.51
N GLY A 59 15.00 55.78 -21.85
CA GLY A 59 13.90 56.32 -21.04
C GLY A 59 12.79 55.36 -20.60
N ARG A 60 11.97 55.86 -19.67
CA ARG A 60 10.94 55.20 -18.83
C ARG A 60 10.06 54.13 -19.50
N ARG A 61 9.82 54.19 -20.82
CA ARG A 61 9.02 53.18 -21.56
C ARG A 61 9.71 51.82 -21.66
N VAL A 62 11.04 51.79 -21.81
CA VAL A 62 11.79 50.54 -21.92
C VAL A 62 11.81 49.80 -20.59
N VAL A 63 11.99 50.53 -19.48
CA VAL A 63 11.93 49.98 -18.11
C VAL A 63 10.58 49.30 -17.85
N VAL A 64 9.46 49.94 -18.22
CA VAL A 64 8.12 49.35 -18.03
C VAL A 64 7.94 48.06 -18.84
N LEU A 65 8.40 48.03 -20.10
CA LEU A 65 8.29 46.84 -20.96
C LEU A 65 9.09 45.66 -20.40
N VAL A 66 10.32 45.89 -19.92
CA VAL A 66 11.13 44.80 -19.37
C VAL A 66 10.61 44.34 -18.00
N ILE A 67 10.07 45.23 -17.16
CA ILE A 67 9.35 44.82 -15.94
C ILE A 67 8.15 43.93 -16.31
N ALA A 68 7.33 44.34 -17.29
CA ALA A 68 6.17 43.55 -17.71
C ALA A 68 6.57 42.16 -18.24
N LEU A 69 7.63 42.07 -19.06
CA LEU A 69 8.18 40.80 -19.53
C LEU A 69 8.72 39.93 -18.40
N THR A 70 9.40 40.54 -17.42
CA THR A 70 9.96 39.82 -16.27
C THR A 70 8.86 39.26 -15.38
N VAL A 71 7.83 40.07 -15.09
CA VAL A 71 6.65 39.62 -14.33
C VAL A 71 5.91 38.52 -15.09
N GLY A 72 5.70 38.67 -16.40
CA GLY A 72 5.09 37.63 -17.24
C GLY A 72 5.88 36.32 -17.25
N TRP A 73 7.21 36.40 -17.31
CA TRP A 73 8.09 35.24 -17.29
C TRP A 73 8.12 34.54 -15.93
N VAL A 74 8.18 35.30 -14.82
CA VAL A 74 8.08 34.75 -13.47
C VAL A 74 6.71 34.09 -13.27
N ALA A 75 5.62 34.74 -13.70
CA ALA A 75 4.29 34.17 -13.65
C ALA A 75 4.20 32.86 -14.46
N PHE A 76 4.81 32.80 -15.64
CA PHE A 76 4.90 31.58 -16.45
C PHE A 76 5.75 30.48 -15.78
N GLY A 77 6.89 30.84 -15.16
CA GLY A 77 7.73 29.91 -14.41
C GLY A 77 7.03 29.32 -13.19
N VAL A 78 6.30 30.16 -12.44
CA VAL A 78 5.46 29.71 -11.32
C VAL A 78 4.33 28.82 -11.84
N TYR A 79 3.61 29.24 -12.88
CA TYR A 79 2.51 28.45 -13.46
C TYR A 79 2.99 27.09 -13.96
N SER A 80 4.07 27.03 -14.72
CA SER A 80 4.66 25.77 -15.21
C SER A 80 5.10 24.88 -14.05
N THR A 81 5.79 25.41 -13.04
CA THR A 81 6.21 24.63 -11.86
C THR A 81 5.01 24.05 -11.12
N LEU A 82 3.94 24.83 -10.95
CA LEU A 82 2.71 24.39 -10.29
C LEU A 82 1.95 23.33 -11.11
N THR A 83 2.02 23.38 -12.44
CA THR A 83 1.26 22.50 -13.34
C THR A 83 2.01 21.26 -13.78
N VAL A 84 3.35 21.18 -13.64
CA VAL A 84 4.13 19.99 -14.05
C VAL A 84 3.65 18.72 -13.36
N GLY A 85 3.37 18.77 -12.05
CA GLY A 85 2.83 17.61 -11.33
C GLY A 85 1.44 17.19 -11.83
N TRP A 86 0.59 18.16 -12.16
CA TRP A 86 -0.72 17.89 -12.76
C TRP A 86 -0.60 17.30 -14.17
N HIS A 87 0.33 17.78 -14.99
CA HIS A 87 0.61 17.23 -16.32
C HIS A 87 1.18 15.81 -16.24
N ALA A 88 2.11 15.52 -15.32
CA ALA A 88 2.58 14.16 -15.08
C ALA A 88 1.44 13.23 -14.63
N ALA A 89 0.60 13.69 -13.69
CA ALA A 89 -0.58 12.96 -13.25
C ALA A 89 -1.57 12.71 -14.40
N LYS A 90 -1.89 13.73 -15.21
CA LYS A 90 -2.89 13.66 -16.26
C LYS A 90 -2.41 12.95 -17.53
N ASP A 91 -1.28 13.39 -18.07
CA ASP A 91 -0.86 13.00 -19.42
C ASP A 91 -0.13 11.65 -19.43
N VAL A 92 0.30 11.14 -18.27
CA VAL A 92 1.07 9.89 -18.15
C VAL A 92 0.35 8.90 -17.25
N TYR A 93 0.19 9.21 -15.97
CA TYR A 93 -0.34 8.24 -15.02
C TYR A 93 -1.83 7.97 -15.24
N GLU A 94 -2.67 9.00 -15.42
CA GLU A 94 -4.10 8.81 -15.72
C GLU A 94 -4.29 8.10 -17.06
N ALA A 95 -3.41 8.33 -18.04
CA ALA A 95 -3.46 7.63 -19.33
C ALA A 95 -3.20 6.11 -19.20
N SER A 96 -2.60 5.66 -18.10
CA SER A 96 -2.44 4.23 -17.77
C SER A 96 -3.64 3.62 -17.03
N VAL A 97 -4.65 4.45 -16.70
CA VAL A 97 -5.86 4.03 -15.99
C VAL A 97 -6.97 3.70 -17.00
N VAL A 98 -7.59 2.53 -16.81
CA VAL A 98 -8.74 2.08 -17.59
C VAL A 98 -9.93 1.90 -16.66
N GLU A 99 -11.02 2.62 -16.89
CA GLU A 99 -12.27 2.38 -16.19
C GLU A 99 -13.12 1.35 -16.92
N THR A 100 -13.74 0.44 -16.18
CA THR A 100 -14.62 -0.59 -16.73
C THR A 100 -15.83 -0.86 -15.84
N ASP A 101 -16.94 -1.23 -16.45
CA ASP A 101 -18.13 -1.77 -15.76
C ASP A 101 -18.02 -3.29 -15.55
N ALA A 102 -16.99 -3.93 -16.09
CA ALA A 102 -16.72 -5.33 -15.84
C ALA A 102 -16.32 -5.54 -14.36
N PRO A 103 -16.84 -6.58 -13.70
CA PRO A 103 -16.48 -6.86 -12.32
C PRO A 103 -14.99 -7.21 -12.20
N GLN A 104 -14.42 -7.01 -11.01
CA GLN A 104 -13.06 -7.43 -10.69
C GLN A 104 -12.90 -8.95 -10.75
N GLY A 105 -11.64 -9.41 -10.86
CA GLY A 105 -11.29 -10.83 -10.76
C GLY A 105 -11.58 -11.42 -9.37
N GLY A 106 -11.49 -12.74 -9.27
CA GLY A 106 -11.58 -13.46 -7.99
C GLY A 106 -10.21 -13.55 -7.31
N TYR A 107 -10.21 -13.46 -5.98
CA TYR A 107 -8.99 -13.53 -5.17
C TYR A 107 -9.15 -14.48 -4.01
N ASP A 108 -8.04 -15.10 -3.62
CA ASP A 108 -8.01 -16.02 -2.49
C ASP A 108 -8.16 -15.28 -1.17
N VAL A 109 -8.93 -15.88 -0.25
CA VAL A 109 -9.09 -15.34 1.10
C VAL A 109 -7.89 -15.73 1.94
N ARG A 110 -7.06 -14.74 2.26
CA ARG A 110 -5.90 -14.89 3.14
C ARG A 110 -6.19 -14.44 4.58
N GLU A 111 -5.22 -14.66 5.46
CA GLU A 111 -5.20 -14.05 6.79
C GLU A 111 -5.14 -12.51 6.65
N PRO A 112 -5.92 -11.73 7.44
CA PRO A 112 -5.88 -10.28 7.39
C PRO A 112 -4.53 -9.69 7.77
N TYR A 113 -4.16 -8.56 7.14
CA TYR A 113 -2.85 -7.92 7.35
C TYR A 113 -2.52 -7.67 8.83
N GLU A 114 -3.44 -7.10 9.62
CA GLU A 114 -3.17 -6.81 11.03
C GLU A 114 -2.96 -8.08 11.88
N VAL A 115 -3.65 -9.18 11.51
CA VAL A 115 -3.48 -10.48 12.17
C VAL A 115 -2.12 -11.06 11.79
N ALA A 116 -1.80 -11.08 10.49
CA ALA A 116 -0.53 -11.56 9.98
C ALA A 116 0.65 -10.78 10.55
N ARG A 117 0.52 -9.45 10.63
CA ARG A 117 1.50 -8.56 11.26
C ARG A 117 1.74 -8.93 12.71
N SER A 118 0.69 -9.17 13.49
CA SER A 118 0.82 -9.60 14.89
C SER A 118 1.52 -10.95 14.99
N ASN A 119 1.07 -11.92 14.21
CA ASN A 119 1.56 -13.30 14.22
C ASN A 119 3.02 -13.41 13.78
N VAL A 120 3.38 -12.79 12.66
CA VAL A 120 4.76 -12.74 12.18
C VAL A 120 5.65 -11.98 13.17
N SER A 121 5.15 -10.90 13.81
CA SER A 121 5.92 -10.20 14.84
C SER A 121 6.22 -11.07 16.07
N GLN A 122 5.28 -11.93 16.49
CA GLN A 122 5.50 -12.88 17.59
C GLN A 122 6.55 -13.95 17.24
N SER A 123 6.66 -14.34 15.97
CA SER A 123 7.61 -15.34 15.49
C SER A 123 9.07 -14.85 15.37
N ILE A 124 9.33 -13.56 15.60
CA ILE A 124 10.67 -12.97 15.44
C ILE A 124 11.66 -13.54 16.46
N GLY A 125 11.22 -13.92 17.66
CA GLY A 125 12.08 -14.52 18.71
C GLY A 125 13.16 -13.58 19.24
N ASP A 126 13.90 -14.03 20.27
CA ASP A 126 14.74 -13.17 21.13
C ASP A 126 16.25 -13.19 20.81
N VAL A 127 16.67 -13.53 19.58
CA VAL A 127 18.10 -13.73 19.28
C VAL A 127 18.55 -12.96 18.04
N VAL A 128 19.33 -11.89 18.27
CA VAL A 128 20.08 -11.03 17.32
C VAL A 128 19.25 -10.10 16.39
N ALA A 129 17.96 -10.35 16.28
CA ALA A 129 17.00 -9.52 15.55
C ALA A 129 16.61 -8.22 16.30
N SER A 130 16.17 -7.19 15.56
CA SER A 130 15.45 -6.06 16.17
C SER A 130 14.07 -6.51 16.64
N ASP A 131 13.57 -5.84 17.68
CA ASP A 131 12.26 -6.09 18.31
C ASP A 131 11.05 -5.77 17.39
N HIS A 132 11.28 -5.52 16.10
CA HIS A 132 10.26 -5.23 15.09
C HIS A 132 10.61 -5.85 13.74
N ALA A 133 9.60 -6.38 13.05
CA ALA A 133 9.64 -6.68 11.63
C ALA A 133 9.39 -5.41 10.82
N THR A 134 10.00 -5.34 9.64
CA THR A 134 9.74 -4.34 8.61
C THR A 134 9.26 -5.02 7.34
N ALA A 135 8.60 -4.25 6.47
CA ALA A 135 8.20 -4.72 5.14
C ALA A 135 7.42 -6.04 5.15
N ILE A 136 6.34 -6.08 5.95
CA ILE A 136 5.44 -7.22 6.02
C ILE A 136 4.58 -7.24 4.75
N LYS A 137 4.69 -8.29 3.94
CA LYS A 137 4.07 -8.38 2.60
C LYS A 137 3.53 -9.77 2.32
N HIS A 138 2.42 -9.82 1.60
CA HIS A 138 1.88 -11.05 1.07
C HIS A 138 2.60 -11.40 -0.25
N VAL A 139 3.24 -12.56 -0.30
CA VAL A 139 4.09 -13.02 -1.41
C VAL A 139 3.75 -14.47 -1.72
N GLY A 140 3.19 -14.74 -2.89
CA GLY A 140 2.96 -16.11 -3.35
C GLY A 140 1.97 -16.94 -2.52
N GLY A 141 1.16 -16.30 -1.67
CA GLY A 141 0.27 -16.97 -0.71
C GLY A 141 0.73 -16.87 0.74
N ASP A 142 1.99 -16.50 0.96
CA ASP A 142 2.58 -16.42 2.29
C ASP A 142 2.67 -14.99 2.80
N TRP A 143 2.63 -14.84 4.11
CA TRP A 143 3.01 -13.60 4.78
C TRP A 143 4.49 -13.61 5.10
N THR A 144 5.22 -12.72 4.44
CA THR A 144 6.66 -12.53 4.62
C THR A 144 6.94 -11.29 5.43
N ALA A 145 8.01 -11.30 6.21
CA ALA A 145 8.54 -10.13 6.89
C ALA A 145 10.06 -10.14 6.89
N ILE A 146 10.63 -8.95 6.79
CA ILE A 146 12.07 -8.74 6.91
C ILE A 146 12.39 -8.33 8.34
N VAL A 147 13.37 -8.98 8.93
CA VAL A 147 13.80 -8.70 10.31
C VAL A 147 15.18 -8.06 10.26
N PRO A 148 15.33 -6.76 10.56
CA PRO A 148 16.64 -6.13 10.67
C PRO A 148 17.43 -6.66 11.88
N ARG A 149 18.76 -6.58 11.84
CA ARG A 149 19.59 -6.81 13.02
C ARG A 149 19.55 -5.61 13.97
N LYS A 150 19.74 -5.87 15.26
CA LYS A 150 19.85 -4.82 16.28
C LYS A 150 21.12 -4.00 16.06
N GLY A 151 20.97 -2.71 15.76
CA GLY A 151 22.08 -1.78 15.57
C GLY A 151 21.87 -0.79 14.41
N TRP A 152 22.60 0.32 14.46
CA TRP A 152 22.48 1.40 13.46
C TRP A 152 23.23 1.13 12.14
N ASN A 153 24.21 0.22 12.14
CA ASN A 153 25.00 -0.21 10.98
C ASN A 153 25.06 -1.76 10.87
N LYS A 154 23.93 -2.43 11.07
CA LYS A 154 23.81 -3.88 10.93
C LYS A 154 22.74 -4.16 9.88
N GLY A 155 23.00 -5.11 9.00
CA GLY A 155 22.11 -5.49 7.90
C GLY A 155 20.84 -6.22 8.38
N TYR A 156 20.29 -7.05 7.50
CA TYR A 156 19.13 -7.88 7.83
C TYR A 156 19.56 -9.14 8.59
N ALA A 157 18.74 -9.60 9.53
CA ALA A 157 18.99 -10.80 10.34
C ALA A 157 18.43 -12.04 9.64
N LYS A 158 17.15 -11.97 9.28
CA LYS A 158 16.40 -13.06 8.67
C LYS A 158 15.19 -12.55 7.91
N VAL A 159 14.65 -13.41 7.05
CA VAL A 159 13.28 -13.31 6.54
C VAL A 159 12.46 -14.38 7.26
N VAL A 160 11.26 -14.01 7.69
CA VAL A 160 10.27 -14.96 8.19
C VAL A 160 9.13 -15.02 7.19
N SER A 161 8.74 -16.22 6.80
CA SER A 161 7.55 -16.51 6.01
C SER A 161 6.58 -17.29 6.87
N ARG A 162 5.28 -17.06 6.66
CA ARG A 162 4.22 -17.86 7.23
C ARG A 162 3.23 -18.21 6.14
N ASP A 163 3.01 -19.50 5.94
CA ASP A 163 2.06 -19.98 4.94
C ASP A 163 0.60 -19.82 5.39
N THR A 164 -0.33 -20.19 4.51
CA THR A 164 -1.77 -20.17 4.79
C THR A 164 -2.22 -21.20 5.82
N ASP A 165 -1.44 -22.28 6.01
CA ASP A 165 -1.72 -23.35 6.98
C ASP A 165 -1.22 -22.99 8.40
N GLY A 166 -0.44 -21.91 8.49
CA GLY A 166 0.06 -21.33 9.72
C GLY A 166 1.46 -21.81 10.12
N GLU A 167 2.16 -22.54 9.24
CA GLU A 167 3.55 -22.97 9.44
C GLU A 167 4.51 -21.80 9.25
N TYR A 168 5.52 -21.72 10.12
CA TYR A 168 6.54 -20.68 10.06
C TYR A 168 7.83 -21.21 9.45
N THR A 169 8.31 -20.53 8.41
CA THR A 169 9.63 -20.77 7.82
C THR A 169 10.50 -19.54 8.08
N SER A 170 11.77 -19.74 8.42
CA SER A 170 12.70 -18.62 8.55
C SER A 170 14.03 -18.92 7.88
N CYS A 171 14.54 -17.94 7.16
CA CYS A 171 15.83 -18.01 6.47
C CYS A 171 16.71 -16.88 6.98
N THR A 172 17.96 -17.19 7.33
CA THR A 172 18.89 -16.23 7.94
C THR A 172 19.84 -15.65 6.91
N PHE A 173 20.19 -14.37 7.05
CA PHE A 173 21.33 -13.78 6.35
C PHE A 173 22.64 -14.12 7.05
N ASP A 174 23.74 -14.14 6.30
CA ASP A 174 25.09 -14.29 6.85
C ASP A 174 25.41 -13.14 7.82
N GLU A 175 25.75 -13.47 9.07
CA GLU A 175 26.03 -12.48 10.13
C GLU A 175 27.31 -11.68 9.90
N GLU A 176 28.32 -12.30 9.28
CA GLU A 176 29.64 -11.71 9.10
C GLU A 176 29.67 -10.81 7.86
N HIS A 177 28.96 -11.20 6.80
CA HIS A 177 29.06 -10.54 5.48
C HIS A 177 27.88 -9.64 5.14
N SER A 178 26.67 -9.90 5.67
CA SER A 178 25.48 -9.12 5.31
C SER A 178 25.32 -7.87 6.16
N ASP A 179 25.96 -6.77 5.77
CA ASP A 179 25.92 -5.51 6.54
C ASP A 179 25.01 -4.43 5.94
N VAL A 180 24.46 -4.65 4.76
CA VAL A 180 23.61 -3.68 4.05
C VAL A 180 22.17 -3.67 4.56
N LYS A 181 21.63 -2.47 4.75
CA LYS A 181 20.26 -2.25 5.24
C LYS A 181 19.69 -0.91 4.75
N PHE A 182 18.37 -0.84 4.60
CA PHE A 182 17.70 0.43 4.35
C PHE A 182 17.90 1.42 5.51
N GLY A 183 18.19 2.69 5.19
CA GLY A 183 18.40 3.74 6.19
C GLY A 183 19.68 3.64 7.03
N ALA A 184 20.54 2.62 6.83
CA ALA A 184 21.86 2.57 7.47
C ALA A 184 22.80 3.68 6.95
N LYS A 185 23.87 3.98 7.69
CA LYS A 185 24.80 5.08 7.35
C LYS A 185 26.02 4.58 6.56
N PHE A 186 26.63 5.49 5.79
CA PHE A 186 27.91 5.30 5.10
C PHE A 186 27.93 4.16 4.05
N SER A 187 28.80 3.15 4.21
CA SER A 187 28.95 2.01 3.30
C SER A 187 27.87 0.95 3.47
N HIS A 188 27.18 0.93 4.61
CA HIS A 188 26.17 -0.08 4.96
C HIS A 188 24.76 0.28 4.42
N ASN A 189 24.63 1.39 3.69
CA ASN A 189 23.35 1.86 3.18
C ASN A 189 22.96 1.07 1.93
N LEU A 190 21.83 0.37 1.99
CA LEU A 190 21.30 -0.41 0.88
C LEU A 190 21.09 0.44 -0.38
N GLY A 191 20.56 1.65 -0.24
CA GLY A 191 20.37 2.56 -1.39
C GLY A 191 21.68 2.93 -2.09
N ARG A 192 22.77 3.10 -1.34
CA ARG A 192 24.11 3.32 -1.90
C ARG A 192 24.64 2.08 -2.61
N ALA A 193 24.45 0.90 -2.03
CA ALA A 193 24.84 -0.37 -2.64
C ALA A 193 24.08 -0.61 -3.96
N ILE A 194 22.75 -0.41 -3.96
CA ILE A 194 21.91 -0.45 -5.17
C ILE A 194 22.41 0.56 -6.21
N THR A 195 22.68 1.80 -5.80
CA THR A 195 23.17 2.82 -6.75
C THR A 195 24.51 2.43 -7.37
N GLY A 196 25.44 1.90 -6.57
CA GLY A 196 26.73 1.42 -7.04
C GLY A 196 26.56 0.30 -8.07
N GLU A 197 25.77 -0.71 -7.72
CA GLU A 197 25.50 -1.85 -8.58
C GLU A 197 24.77 -1.45 -9.89
N VAL A 198 23.82 -0.51 -9.82
CA VAL A 198 23.17 0.03 -11.02
C VAL A 198 24.16 0.78 -11.91
N ILE A 199 25.08 1.57 -11.34
CA ILE A 199 26.09 2.28 -12.12
C ILE A 199 27.03 1.29 -12.82
N ASP A 200 27.43 0.24 -12.12
CA ASP A 200 28.36 -0.76 -12.65
C ASP A 200 27.70 -1.66 -13.70
N THR A 201 26.45 -2.09 -13.46
CA THR A 201 25.75 -3.06 -14.31
C THR A 201 24.90 -2.42 -15.40
N TRP A 202 24.27 -1.27 -15.15
CA TRP A 202 23.40 -0.57 -16.12
C TRP A 202 24.01 0.71 -16.70
N GLY A 203 25.10 1.20 -16.11
CA GLY A 203 25.84 2.37 -16.55
C GLY A 203 25.50 3.64 -15.76
N ARG A 204 26.46 4.58 -15.76
CA ARG A 204 26.44 5.84 -14.96
C ARG A 204 25.23 6.76 -15.19
N PHE A 205 24.50 6.59 -16.29
CA PHE A 205 23.36 7.44 -16.67
C PHE A 205 22.00 6.78 -16.45
N ALA A 206 21.93 5.75 -15.60
CA ALA A 206 20.69 5.06 -15.24
C ALA A 206 20.30 5.33 -13.77
N PRO A 207 19.94 6.58 -13.39
CA PRO A 207 19.52 6.85 -12.02
C PRO A 207 18.20 6.10 -11.72
N VAL A 208 18.20 5.37 -10.61
CA VAL A 208 17.03 4.66 -10.10
C VAL A 208 16.55 5.27 -8.79
N GLY A 209 15.25 5.17 -8.54
CA GLY A 209 14.60 5.38 -7.26
C GLY A 209 14.21 4.07 -6.62
N TRP A 210 13.94 4.12 -5.32
CA TRP A 210 13.44 3.01 -4.51
C TRP A 210 12.70 3.57 -3.30
N ASP A 211 11.72 2.82 -2.79
CA ASP A 211 10.99 3.13 -1.56
C ASP A 211 11.07 1.94 -0.58
N GLU A 212 11.07 2.24 0.72
CA GLU A 212 11.10 1.19 1.74
C GLU A 212 9.80 0.38 1.77
N SER A 213 8.67 1.02 1.43
CA SER A 213 7.36 0.38 1.39
C SER A 213 7.22 -0.63 0.25
N ASP A 214 8.10 -0.59 -0.76
CA ASP A 214 8.09 -1.50 -1.91
C ASP A 214 8.81 -2.83 -1.64
N MET A 215 9.68 -2.88 -0.63
CA MET A 215 10.51 -4.06 -0.40
C MET A 215 9.70 -5.25 0.15
N PHE A 216 10.19 -6.46 -0.13
CA PHE A 216 9.67 -7.70 0.45
C PHE A 216 10.80 -8.73 0.64
N GLY A 217 10.58 -9.67 1.56
CA GLY A 217 11.54 -10.73 1.86
C GLY A 217 11.14 -12.04 1.19
N LEU A 218 12.12 -12.86 0.81
CA LEU A 218 11.92 -14.22 0.32
C LEU A 218 12.78 -15.23 1.07
N CYS A 219 12.17 -16.38 1.33
CA CYS A 219 12.86 -17.60 1.72
C CYS A 219 13.03 -18.47 0.48
N THR A 220 14.27 -18.70 0.06
CA THR A 220 14.60 -19.56 -1.09
C THR A 220 15.53 -20.68 -0.65
N ASP A 221 15.73 -21.69 -1.50
CA ASP A 221 16.69 -22.78 -1.25
C ASP A 221 18.12 -22.26 -1.04
N ASP A 222 18.47 -21.11 -1.64
CA ASP A 222 19.77 -20.46 -1.50
C ASP A 222 19.90 -19.63 -0.21
N GLY A 223 18.81 -19.47 0.54
CA GLY A 223 18.73 -18.67 1.76
C GLY A 223 17.81 -17.46 1.66
N ALA A 224 18.00 -16.52 2.60
CA ALA A 224 17.21 -15.30 2.73
C ALA A 224 17.55 -14.29 1.62
N LYS A 225 16.53 -13.67 1.03
CA LYS A 225 16.69 -12.59 0.04
C LYS A 225 15.80 -11.40 0.39
N VAL A 226 16.27 -10.18 0.16
CA VAL A 226 15.43 -8.95 0.17
C VAL A 226 15.31 -8.45 -1.25
N VAL A 227 14.08 -8.31 -1.74
CA VAL A 227 13.80 -7.76 -3.07
C VAL A 227 13.28 -6.34 -2.92
N VAL A 228 13.83 -5.43 -3.72
CA VAL A 228 13.47 -4.01 -3.76
C VAL A 228 13.10 -3.64 -5.20
N PRO A 229 11.80 -3.51 -5.52
CA PRO A 229 11.37 -2.90 -6.76
C PRO A 229 11.99 -1.52 -6.97
N LEU A 230 12.50 -1.27 -8.17
CA LEU A 230 13.18 -0.04 -8.55
C LEU A 230 12.31 0.77 -9.50
N THR A 231 12.34 2.09 -9.32
CA THR A 231 11.77 3.05 -10.28
C THR A 231 12.87 3.82 -10.99
N ARG A 232 12.54 4.52 -12.07
CA ARG A 232 13.41 5.52 -12.69
C ARG A 232 12.57 6.66 -13.22
N TRP A 233 13.17 7.84 -13.32
CA TRP A 233 12.50 8.97 -13.94
C TRP A 233 12.47 8.82 -15.47
N SER A 234 11.33 9.17 -16.06
CA SER A 234 11.07 9.21 -17.49
C SER A 234 10.34 10.50 -17.85
N GLY A 235 10.41 10.91 -19.11
CA GLY A 235 9.76 12.13 -19.61
C GLY A 235 10.55 13.43 -19.36
N HIS A 236 10.61 14.27 -20.40
CA HIS A 236 11.31 15.57 -20.34
C HIS A 236 10.40 16.71 -19.84
N TRP A 237 9.16 16.77 -20.34
CA TRP A 237 8.20 17.84 -20.03
C TRP A 237 7.28 17.49 -18.86
N ALA A 238 6.91 16.21 -18.75
CA ALA A 238 6.13 15.63 -17.67
C ALA A 238 6.99 14.53 -17.04
N SER A 239 7.94 14.93 -16.19
CA SER A 239 8.80 13.96 -15.50
C SER A 239 7.97 13.12 -14.53
N HIS A 240 8.05 11.81 -14.68
CA HIS A 240 7.30 10.83 -13.90
C HIS A 240 8.18 9.61 -13.62
N GLN A 241 7.79 8.81 -12.64
CA GLN A 241 8.44 7.54 -12.34
C GLN A 241 7.83 6.42 -13.18
N VAL A 242 8.68 5.49 -13.59
CA VAL A 242 8.31 4.23 -14.26
C VAL A 242 9.14 3.10 -13.65
N PRO A 243 8.71 1.83 -13.77
CA PRO A 243 9.51 0.71 -13.26
C PRO A 243 10.87 0.64 -13.95
N ALA A 244 11.90 0.21 -13.21
CA ALA A 244 13.26 0.05 -13.72
C ALA A 244 13.78 -1.40 -13.61
N GLY A 245 13.08 -2.24 -12.85
CA GLY A 245 13.48 -3.60 -12.49
C GLY A 245 13.44 -3.78 -10.99
N VAL A 246 14.34 -4.61 -10.46
CA VAL A 246 14.48 -4.89 -9.03
C VAL A 246 15.95 -4.90 -8.63
N ALA A 247 16.21 -4.59 -7.36
CA ALA A 247 17.45 -4.96 -6.67
C ALA A 247 17.18 -6.12 -5.73
N ILE A 248 18.14 -7.02 -5.59
CA ILE A 248 18.04 -8.21 -4.76
C ILE A 248 19.27 -8.24 -3.86
N VAL A 249 19.03 -8.26 -2.56
CA VAL A 249 20.04 -8.50 -1.54
C VAL A 249 20.06 -10.00 -1.31
N GLU A 250 21.19 -10.64 -1.62
CA GLU A 250 21.40 -12.06 -1.40
C GLU A 250 21.72 -12.37 0.07
N THR A 251 21.78 -13.65 0.40
CA THR A 251 22.01 -14.14 1.77
C THR A 251 23.34 -13.63 2.36
N ASP A 252 24.36 -13.46 1.55
CA ASP A 252 25.67 -12.91 1.94
C ASP A 252 25.71 -11.37 1.99
N GLY A 253 24.61 -10.69 1.66
CA GLY A 253 24.52 -9.23 1.59
C GLY A 253 24.97 -8.61 0.28
N THR A 254 25.40 -9.41 -0.70
CA THR A 254 25.67 -8.90 -2.05
C THR A 254 24.39 -8.36 -2.68
N VAL A 255 24.52 -7.25 -3.40
CA VAL A 255 23.40 -6.61 -4.10
C VAL A 255 23.54 -6.91 -5.58
N ARG A 256 22.48 -7.49 -6.15
CA ARG A 256 22.32 -7.74 -7.58
C ARG A 256 21.17 -6.90 -8.10
N VAL A 257 21.24 -6.48 -9.35
CA VAL A 257 20.11 -5.81 -10.03
C VAL A 257 19.66 -6.59 -11.25
N ASP A 258 18.35 -6.70 -11.44
CA ASP A 258 17.73 -7.34 -12.59
C ASP A 258 16.67 -6.40 -13.18
N LYS A 259 16.81 -6.05 -14.46
CA LYS A 259 15.82 -5.22 -15.16
C LYS A 259 14.51 -5.97 -15.34
N THR A 260 14.55 -7.28 -15.57
CA THR A 260 13.37 -8.04 -15.99
C THR A 260 12.54 -8.57 -14.85
N ALA A 261 13.14 -8.68 -13.64
CA ALA A 261 12.53 -9.28 -12.45
C ALA A 261 11.95 -10.68 -12.71
N LYS A 262 12.52 -11.42 -13.66
CA LYS A 262 11.97 -12.71 -14.10
C LYS A 262 12.31 -13.79 -13.08
N GLY A 263 11.31 -14.60 -12.73
CA GLY A 263 11.47 -15.73 -11.80
C GLY A 263 11.57 -15.31 -10.33
N ILE A 264 11.06 -14.13 -9.99
CA ILE A 264 10.92 -13.67 -8.62
C ILE A 264 9.47 -13.86 -8.21
N ASP A 265 9.25 -14.74 -7.24
CA ASP A 265 7.93 -14.93 -6.66
C ASP A 265 7.64 -13.77 -5.73
N GLY A 266 6.73 -12.87 -6.13
CA GLY A 266 6.41 -11.71 -5.31
C GLY A 266 5.98 -10.48 -6.10
N PRO A 267 5.63 -9.39 -5.39
CA PRO A 267 5.13 -8.19 -6.01
C PRO A 267 6.30 -7.34 -6.53
N VAL A 268 6.75 -7.63 -7.76
CA VAL A 268 7.88 -6.96 -8.41
C VAL A 268 7.53 -5.59 -9.01
N TYR A 269 6.24 -5.28 -9.15
CA TYR A 269 5.77 -3.93 -9.42
C TYR A 269 5.81 -3.09 -8.13
N PRO A 270 6.35 -1.86 -8.12
CA PRO A 270 6.38 -1.05 -6.89
C PRO A 270 4.97 -0.67 -6.42
N ILE A 271 4.64 -0.93 -5.15
CA ILE A 271 3.35 -0.54 -4.53
C ILE A 271 3.21 0.98 -4.44
N SER A 272 4.33 1.68 -4.22
CA SER A 272 4.39 3.14 -4.21
C SER A 272 3.98 3.73 -5.57
N LEU A 273 4.37 3.07 -6.67
CA LEU A 273 4.03 3.47 -8.03
C LEU A 273 2.56 3.15 -8.36
N ALA A 274 2.05 2.01 -7.90
CA ALA A 274 0.63 1.69 -7.99
C ALA A 274 -0.23 2.76 -7.26
N ALA A 275 0.18 3.17 -6.06
CA ALA A 275 -0.48 4.24 -5.32
C ALA A 275 -0.43 5.59 -6.05
N GLU A 276 0.71 5.94 -6.67
CA GLU A 276 0.85 7.17 -7.48
C GLU A 276 -0.06 7.16 -8.72
N GLN A 277 -0.14 6.03 -9.43
CA GLN A 277 -1.09 5.85 -10.54
C GLN A 277 -2.54 5.98 -10.09
N ARG A 278 -2.90 5.40 -8.96
CA ARG A 278 -4.24 5.51 -8.39
C ARG A 278 -4.56 6.96 -8.02
N GLU A 279 -3.64 7.65 -7.36
CA GLU A 279 -3.80 9.06 -7.00
C GLU A 279 -3.92 9.96 -8.24
N SER A 280 -3.28 9.57 -9.34
CA SER A 280 -3.35 10.33 -10.60
C SER A 280 -4.75 10.46 -11.19
N THR A 281 -5.68 9.56 -10.83
CA THR A 281 -7.10 9.70 -11.22
C THR A 281 -7.69 11.03 -10.77
N ARG A 282 -7.12 11.67 -9.75
CA ARG A 282 -7.49 13.03 -9.33
C ARG A 282 -7.23 14.10 -10.39
N ALA A 283 -6.32 13.86 -11.32
CA ALA A 283 -6.00 14.76 -12.42
C ALA A 283 -6.95 14.64 -13.62
N ALA A 284 -7.93 13.73 -13.59
CA ALA A 284 -8.96 13.60 -14.63
C ALA A 284 -9.74 14.92 -14.82
N GLY A 285 -9.94 15.69 -13.74
CA GLY A 285 -10.57 17.02 -13.76
C GLY A 285 -9.66 18.16 -14.23
N SER A 286 -10.04 19.39 -13.89
CA SER A 286 -9.21 20.57 -14.15
C SER A 286 -8.03 20.67 -13.16
N PHE A 287 -7.03 21.49 -13.47
CA PHE A 287 -5.91 21.77 -12.55
C PHE A 287 -6.39 22.20 -11.15
N TRP A 288 -7.44 23.01 -11.07
CA TRP A 288 -8.00 23.44 -9.78
C TRP A 288 -8.74 22.34 -9.04
N ASP A 289 -9.27 21.34 -9.74
CA ASP A 289 -9.87 20.17 -9.11
C ASP A 289 -8.79 19.25 -8.56
N TYR A 290 -7.69 19.06 -9.29
CA TYR A 290 -6.50 18.34 -8.81
C TYR A 290 -5.92 18.99 -7.54
N VAL A 291 -5.65 20.30 -7.57
CA VAL A 291 -5.10 21.04 -6.42
C VAL A 291 -6.04 21.02 -5.20
N LYS A 292 -7.36 20.95 -5.43
CA LYS A 292 -8.36 20.90 -4.36
C LYS A 292 -8.85 19.49 -4.02
N HIS A 293 -8.26 18.45 -4.62
CA HIS A 293 -8.65 17.04 -4.48
C HIS A 293 -10.17 16.80 -4.73
N ARG A 294 -10.74 17.43 -5.76
CA ARG A 294 -12.19 17.41 -6.08
C ARG A 294 -12.62 16.40 -7.14
N SER A 295 -11.68 15.79 -7.84
CA SER A 295 -11.94 14.85 -8.93
C SER A 295 -11.27 13.51 -8.69
N GLY A 296 -11.71 12.48 -9.42
CA GLY A 296 -11.12 11.14 -9.40
C GLY A 296 -11.53 10.30 -8.20
N TYR A 297 -10.66 9.34 -7.87
CA TYR A 297 -10.86 8.43 -6.77
C TYR A 297 -9.93 8.78 -5.60
N ALA A 298 -10.35 8.35 -4.42
CA ALA A 298 -9.52 8.35 -3.22
C ALA A 298 -9.51 6.96 -2.61
N ASP A 299 -8.46 6.69 -1.88
CA ASP A 299 -8.37 5.51 -1.02
C ASP A 299 -9.51 5.48 0.01
N SER A 300 -9.99 4.29 0.38
CA SER A 300 -10.92 4.11 1.50
C SER A 300 -10.34 4.55 2.85
N ASP A 301 -9.02 4.56 3.01
CA ASP A 301 -8.32 4.97 4.23
C ASP A 301 -8.48 6.44 4.61
N ALA A 302 -8.67 7.30 3.61
CA ALA A 302 -8.79 8.73 3.83
C ALA A 302 -10.08 9.12 4.60
N VAL A 303 -10.97 8.15 4.89
CA VAL A 303 -12.33 8.40 5.39
C VAL A 303 -12.77 7.44 6.53
N GLY A 304 -12.05 7.50 7.65
CA GLY A 304 -12.54 7.12 9.01
C GLY A 304 -12.71 5.62 9.33
N GLU A 305 -13.13 5.33 10.57
CA GLU A 305 -12.95 4.04 11.29
C GLU A 305 -13.50 2.77 10.62
N ALA A 306 -14.52 2.82 9.75
CA ALA A 306 -14.98 1.63 9.03
C ALA A 306 -14.24 1.38 7.70
N GLY A 307 -13.46 2.35 7.23
CA GLY A 307 -12.50 2.21 6.12
C GLY A 307 -11.08 1.90 6.60
N ALA A 308 -10.78 2.13 7.88
CA ALA A 308 -9.46 1.89 8.49
C ALA A 308 -9.03 0.40 8.51
N ALA A 309 -9.97 -0.52 8.27
CA ALA A 309 -9.69 -1.94 8.09
C ALA A 309 -9.12 -2.25 6.68
N ASN A 310 -9.20 -1.30 5.74
CA ASN A 310 -8.73 -1.45 4.38
C ASN A 310 -7.61 -0.47 4.07
N THR A 311 -6.41 -0.78 4.60
CA THR A 311 -5.22 0.10 4.68
C THR A 311 -4.52 0.44 3.36
N GLY A 312 -5.29 0.55 2.27
CA GLY A 312 -4.95 1.41 1.14
C GLY A 312 -4.38 0.79 -0.11
N GLU A 313 -3.82 -0.42 -0.02
CA GLU A 313 -3.44 -1.24 -1.18
C GLU A 313 -3.11 -2.67 -0.74
N PHE A 314 -3.83 -3.67 -1.26
CA PHE A 314 -3.65 -5.08 -0.89
C PHE A 314 -2.94 -5.87 -1.96
N ALA A 315 -1.87 -6.58 -1.63
CA ALA A 315 -1.38 -7.67 -2.48
C ALA A 315 -2.28 -8.89 -2.28
N LEU A 316 -3.03 -9.27 -3.32
CA LEU A 316 -3.93 -10.42 -3.34
C LEU A 316 -3.51 -11.40 -4.44
N VAL A 317 -3.60 -12.69 -4.14
CA VAL A 317 -3.39 -13.77 -5.11
C VAL A 317 -4.66 -13.96 -5.92
N ARG A 318 -4.54 -13.91 -7.25
CA ARG A 318 -5.65 -14.20 -8.18
C ARG A 318 -5.99 -15.68 -8.09
N ALA A 319 -7.28 -16.01 -8.16
CA ALA A 319 -7.75 -17.41 -8.12
C ALA A 319 -7.14 -18.28 -9.26
N GLU A 320 -6.88 -17.69 -10.43
CA GLU A 320 -6.17 -18.36 -11.54
C GLU A 320 -4.64 -18.34 -11.44
N GLY A 321 -4.08 -17.81 -10.35
CA GLY A 321 -2.65 -17.67 -10.13
C GLY A 321 -2.08 -16.30 -10.53
N GLY A 322 -1.00 -15.92 -9.86
CA GLY A 322 -0.39 -14.60 -9.93
C GLY A 322 -0.96 -13.64 -8.89
N MET A 323 -0.51 -12.38 -8.90
CA MET A 323 -0.87 -11.40 -7.88
C MET A 323 -1.20 -10.03 -8.44
N ASP A 324 -2.19 -9.40 -7.84
CA ASP A 324 -2.56 -8.01 -8.12
C ASP A 324 -2.50 -7.19 -6.84
N TYR A 325 -2.17 -5.90 -6.99
CA TYR A 325 -2.53 -4.90 -6.00
C TYR A 325 -3.99 -4.52 -6.20
N VAL A 326 -4.76 -4.56 -5.13
CA VAL A 326 -6.20 -4.35 -5.11
C VAL A 326 -6.54 -3.27 -4.09
N THR A 327 -7.23 -2.23 -4.54
CA THR A 327 -7.62 -1.11 -3.66
C THR A 327 -9.08 -0.75 -3.80
N PRO A 328 -9.85 -0.81 -2.71
CA PRO A 328 -11.18 -0.24 -2.66
C PRO A 328 -11.13 1.28 -2.85
N LEU A 329 -11.94 1.81 -3.77
CA LEU A 329 -11.96 3.22 -4.11
C LEU A 329 -13.23 3.91 -3.62
N THR A 330 -13.05 5.10 -3.04
CA THR A 330 -14.11 6.06 -2.77
C THR A 330 -14.05 7.20 -3.79
N ARG A 331 -15.12 8.01 -3.90
CA ARG A 331 -15.04 9.24 -4.70
C ARG A 331 -14.18 10.25 -3.96
N ALA A 332 -13.28 10.91 -4.68
CA ALA A 332 -12.57 12.06 -4.14
C ALA A 332 -13.57 13.15 -3.71
N SER A 333 -13.34 13.73 -2.54
CA SER A 333 -14.08 14.90 -2.06
C SER A 333 -13.13 15.89 -1.42
N SER A 334 -13.40 17.18 -1.62
CA SER A 334 -12.63 18.25 -0.98
C SER A 334 -12.97 18.47 0.49
N ASP A 335 -14.04 17.86 0.98
CA ASP A 335 -14.38 17.86 2.40
C ASP A 335 -13.94 16.54 3.05
N ARG A 336 -13.50 16.61 4.32
CA ARG A 336 -13.17 15.41 5.12
C ARG A 336 -14.41 14.51 5.38
N SER A 337 -15.58 14.90 4.88
CA SER A 337 -16.83 14.15 4.87
C SER A 337 -17.06 13.38 3.55
N GLY A 338 -16.00 13.15 2.78
CA GLY A 338 -16.05 12.43 1.51
C GLY A 338 -16.90 11.15 1.55
N SER A 339 -17.47 10.81 0.40
CA SER A 339 -18.40 9.69 0.27
C SER A 339 -17.79 8.42 0.87
N GLN A 340 -18.39 7.93 1.93
CA GLN A 340 -17.92 6.75 2.65
C GLN A 340 -18.19 5.44 1.88
N SER A 341 -18.95 5.49 0.78
CA SER A 341 -19.24 4.32 -0.03
C SER A 341 -18.06 3.98 -0.95
N ILE A 342 -17.67 2.70 -0.95
CA ILE A 342 -16.82 2.13 -2.01
C ILE A 342 -17.62 2.19 -3.33
N VAL A 343 -17.07 2.88 -4.33
CA VAL A 343 -17.66 3.10 -5.66
C VAL A 343 -16.91 2.37 -6.77
N GLY A 344 -15.74 1.81 -6.46
CA GLY A 344 -14.95 1.06 -7.40
C GLY A 344 -13.84 0.26 -6.70
N VAL A 345 -13.16 -0.56 -7.47
CA VAL A 345 -11.97 -1.31 -7.06
C VAL A 345 -10.90 -1.09 -8.10
N SER A 346 -9.73 -0.57 -7.74
CA SER A 346 -8.59 -0.60 -8.65
C SER A 346 -7.84 -1.91 -8.52
N THR A 347 -7.40 -2.44 -9.66
CA THR A 347 -6.54 -3.62 -9.76
C THR A 347 -5.34 -3.27 -10.64
N ILE A 348 -4.17 -3.76 -10.28
CA ILE A 348 -2.94 -3.63 -11.07
C ILE A 348 -2.06 -4.85 -10.81
N ALA A 349 -1.55 -5.47 -11.87
CA ALA A 349 -0.73 -6.67 -11.74
C ALA A 349 0.54 -6.36 -10.93
N ALA A 350 0.70 -7.01 -9.78
CA ALA A 350 1.83 -6.80 -8.87
C ALA A 350 3.01 -7.71 -9.21
N ASP A 351 2.73 -8.89 -9.77
CA ASP A 351 3.70 -9.94 -10.14
C ASP A 351 4.40 -9.70 -11.50
N ARG A 352 4.10 -8.59 -12.17
CA ARG A 352 4.62 -8.27 -13.50
C ARG A 352 5.15 -6.85 -13.53
N THR A 353 6.32 -6.68 -14.13
CA THR A 353 6.91 -5.37 -14.35
C THR A 353 7.64 -5.34 -15.68
N GLU A 354 7.49 -4.24 -16.42
CA GLU A 354 8.23 -4.00 -17.66
C GLU A 354 9.03 -2.70 -17.51
N PRO A 355 10.37 -2.74 -17.64
CA PRO A 355 11.20 -1.55 -17.48
C PRO A 355 10.80 -0.41 -18.41
N GLY A 356 10.46 0.72 -17.81
CA GLY A 356 10.06 1.92 -18.53
C GLY A 356 8.59 2.01 -18.88
N GLN A 357 7.77 1.02 -18.53
CA GLN A 357 6.35 1.01 -18.83
C GLN A 357 5.54 0.85 -17.55
N LEU A 358 4.55 1.72 -17.39
CA LEU A 358 3.57 1.59 -16.31
C LEU A 358 2.67 0.39 -16.59
N ALA A 359 2.37 -0.39 -15.55
CA ALA A 359 1.33 -1.41 -15.65
C ALA A 359 -0.04 -0.73 -15.74
N THR A 360 -0.99 -1.38 -16.40
CA THR A 360 -2.36 -0.84 -16.50
C THR A 360 -3.06 -0.93 -15.16
N LEU A 361 -3.57 0.20 -14.68
CA LEU A 361 -4.46 0.24 -13.52
C LEU A 361 -5.90 0.16 -14.01
N THR A 362 -6.64 -0.89 -13.63
CA THR A 362 -8.03 -1.07 -14.02
C THR A 362 -8.95 -0.70 -12.87
N VAL A 363 -9.84 0.28 -13.08
CA VAL A 363 -10.88 0.64 -12.12
C VAL A 363 -12.19 -0.07 -12.49
N HIS A 364 -12.56 -1.06 -11.69
CA HIS A 364 -13.83 -1.78 -11.78
C HIS A 364 -14.91 -1.00 -11.03
N LYS A 365 -15.94 -0.53 -11.72
CA LYS A 365 -17.03 0.24 -11.12
C LYS A 365 -17.95 -0.65 -10.30
N VAL A 366 -18.20 -0.26 -9.05
CA VAL A 366 -19.19 -0.92 -8.19
C VAL A 366 -20.53 -0.19 -8.34
N PRO A 367 -21.63 -0.87 -8.67
CA PRO A 367 -22.94 -0.23 -8.89
C PRO A 367 -23.38 0.64 -7.70
N ALA A 368 -23.84 1.86 -7.98
CA ALA A 368 -24.16 2.86 -6.96
C ALA A 368 -25.28 2.43 -5.97
N GLU A 369 -26.21 1.56 -6.39
CA GLU A 369 -27.29 1.04 -5.55
C GLU A 369 -26.79 0.06 -4.48
N SER A 370 -25.56 -0.45 -4.62
CA SER A 370 -24.99 -1.51 -3.79
C SER A 370 -24.02 -1.03 -2.71
N GLY A 371 -23.89 0.29 -2.49
CA GLY A 371 -22.87 0.93 -1.66
C GLY A 371 -22.30 0.03 -0.56
N LEU A 372 -21.14 -0.60 -0.84
CA LEU A 372 -20.67 -1.77 -0.11
C LEU A 372 -20.56 -1.51 1.39
N ARG A 373 -20.14 -0.31 1.80
CA ARG A 373 -20.09 0.09 3.22
C ARG A 373 -21.47 0.14 3.89
N GLY A 374 -22.50 0.65 3.21
CA GLY A 374 -23.86 0.66 3.73
C GLY A 374 -24.37 -0.77 3.93
N ARG A 375 -24.02 -1.67 3.00
CA ARG A 375 -24.34 -3.10 3.10
C ARG A 375 -23.55 -3.81 4.18
N ILE A 376 -22.25 -3.57 4.30
CA ILE A 376 -21.39 -4.06 5.40
C ILE A 376 -21.97 -3.62 6.74
N SER A 377 -22.25 -2.32 6.91
CA SER A 377 -22.79 -1.77 8.15
C SER A 377 -24.15 -2.39 8.51
N LYS A 378 -25.09 -2.42 7.55
CA LYS A 378 -26.40 -3.07 7.72
C LYS A 378 -26.27 -4.56 8.06
N THR A 379 -25.33 -5.24 7.43
CA THR A 379 -25.05 -6.67 7.65
C THR A 379 -24.50 -6.90 9.04
N LEU A 380 -23.53 -6.09 9.49
CA LEU A 380 -23.01 -6.13 10.86
C LEU A 380 -24.11 -5.90 11.89
N THR A 381 -24.98 -4.91 11.68
CA THR A 381 -26.15 -4.68 12.53
C THR A 381 -27.09 -5.89 12.56
N SER A 382 -27.27 -6.57 11.42
CA SER A 382 -28.14 -7.75 11.31
C SER A 382 -27.63 -8.96 12.10
N PHE A 383 -26.33 -9.00 12.45
CA PHE A 383 -25.72 -10.08 13.24
C PHE A 383 -25.50 -9.73 14.72
N GLN A 384 -25.97 -8.56 15.19
CA GLN A 384 -25.87 -8.16 16.60
C GLN A 384 -26.69 -9.05 17.54
N ASN A 385 -27.61 -9.86 17.02
CA ASN A 385 -28.32 -10.88 17.81
C ASN A 385 -27.41 -12.03 18.27
N ILE A 386 -26.21 -12.15 17.71
CA ILE A 386 -25.22 -13.14 18.13
C ILE A 386 -24.46 -12.55 19.31
N SER A 387 -24.68 -13.15 20.50
CA SER A 387 -24.15 -12.67 21.79
C SER A 387 -22.66 -12.37 21.76
N VAL A 388 -21.86 -13.18 21.05
CA VAL A 388 -20.40 -12.96 20.95
C VAL A 388 -20.05 -11.67 20.19
N LEU A 389 -20.80 -11.31 19.14
CA LEU A 389 -20.63 -10.07 18.37
C LEU A 389 -21.21 -8.86 19.11
N ALA A 390 -22.20 -9.08 19.97
CA ALA A 390 -22.81 -8.04 20.80
C ALA A 390 -21.98 -7.71 22.06
N THR A 391 -21.35 -8.72 22.67
CA THR A 391 -20.68 -8.61 23.98
C THR A 391 -19.18 -8.43 23.88
N ARG A 392 -18.54 -8.94 22.80
CA ARG A 392 -17.15 -8.65 22.49
C ARG A 392 -17.11 -7.59 21.40
N LYS A 393 -16.15 -6.67 21.47
CA LYS A 393 -15.90 -5.65 20.45
C LYS A 393 -15.41 -6.32 19.17
N ALA A 394 -16.31 -6.95 18.42
CA ALA A 394 -16.00 -7.49 17.11
C ALA A 394 -15.61 -6.32 16.20
N THR A 395 -14.39 -6.34 15.70
CA THR A 395 -13.87 -5.32 14.80
C THR A 395 -13.74 -5.91 13.41
N MET A 396 -14.08 -5.13 12.39
CA MET A 396 -13.80 -5.53 11.02
C MET A 396 -12.30 -5.39 10.78
N LEU A 397 -11.67 -6.46 10.28
CA LEU A 397 -10.22 -6.51 10.08
C LEU A 397 -9.82 -6.19 8.65
N GLU A 398 -10.55 -6.70 7.68
CA GLU A 398 -10.27 -6.51 6.26
C GLU A 398 -11.52 -6.86 5.44
N VAL A 399 -11.70 -6.21 4.29
CA VAL A 399 -12.72 -6.55 3.30
C VAL A 399 -12.07 -6.74 1.94
N VAL A 400 -12.15 -7.97 1.41
CA VAL A 400 -11.53 -8.35 0.13
C VAL A 400 -12.58 -8.79 -0.88
N PRO A 401 -12.44 -8.44 -2.17
CA PRO A 401 -13.22 -9.08 -3.22
C PRO A 401 -12.72 -10.52 -3.40
N THR A 402 -13.62 -11.49 -3.48
CA THR A 402 -13.27 -12.91 -3.65
C THR A 402 -13.78 -13.48 -4.97
N ALA A 403 -14.83 -12.87 -5.51
CA ALA A 403 -15.33 -13.12 -6.85
C ALA A 403 -15.86 -11.82 -7.45
N ALA A 404 -16.28 -11.90 -8.72
CA ALA A 404 -16.89 -10.79 -9.46
C ALA A 404 -18.05 -10.12 -8.69
N ASP A 405 -18.86 -10.93 -8.05
CA ASP A 405 -20.08 -10.57 -7.35
C ASP A 405 -20.01 -10.88 -5.85
N MET A 406 -18.83 -11.12 -5.28
CA MET A 406 -18.70 -11.52 -3.87
C MET A 406 -17.55 -10.82 -3.16
N TRP A 407 -17.88 -10.31 -1.97
CA TRP A 407 -16.94 -9.72 -1.03
C TRP A 407 -16.90 -10.54 0.25
N VAL A 408 -15.74 -10.64 0.87
CA VAL A 408 -15.59 -11.25 2.19
C VAL A 408 -15.06 -10.20 3.15
N ALA A 409 -15.84 -9.92 4.20
CA ALA A 409 -15.39 -9.13 5.34
C ALA A 409 -14.95 -10.07 6.47
N THR A 410 -13.70 -9.96 6.92
CA THR A 410 -13.20 -10.73 8.05
C THR A 410 -13.39 -9.96 9.34
N LEU A 411 -13.98 -10.60 10.35
CA LEU A 411 -14.20 -10.05 11.68
C LEU A 411 -13.19 -10.63 12.67
N GLY A 412 -12.57 -9.72 13.41
CA GLY A 412 -11.64 -10.00 14.48
C GLY A 412 -12.32 -9.90 15.83
N MET A 413 -11.81 -10.69 16.77
CA MET A 413 -12.12 -10.56 18.18
C MET A 413 -10.86 -10.14 18.91
N GLU A 414 -10.96 -9.04 19.64
CA GLU A 414 -9.91 -8.60 20.54
C GLU A 414 -10.00 -9.37 21.85
N ALA A 415 -8.94 -10.10 22.19
CA ALA A 415 -8.77 -10.74 23.49
C ALA A 415 -7.36 -10.45 24.00
N ALA A 416 -7.25 -9.66 25.08
CA ALA A 416 -5.99 -9.37 25.77
C ALA A 416 -4.85 -8.94 24.81
N ASP A 417 -5.09 -7.90 24.01
CA ASP A 417 -4.17 -7.32 23.02
C ASP A 417 -3.81 -8.23 21.82
N VAL A 418 -4.44 -9.41 21.70
CA VAL A 418 -4.35 -10.27 20.52
C VAL A 418 -5.62 -10.11 19.68
N ILE A 419 -5.42 -9.70 18.43
CA ILE A 419 -6.49 -9.66 17.42
C ILE A 419 -6.46 -10.99 16.66
N SER A 420 -7.51 -11.79 16.81
CA SER A 420 -7.66 -13.06 16.09
C SER A 420 -8.87 -13.00 15.16
N PRO A 421 -8.77 -13.50 13.92
CA PRO A 421 -9.93 -13.65 13.06
C PRO A 421 -10.87 -14.67 13.70
N ALA A 422 -12.16 -14.40 13.65
CA ALA A 422 -13.17 -15.28 14.26
C ALA A 422 -14.28 -15.65 13.27
N TYR A 423 -14.69 -14.69 12.44
CA TYR A 423 -15.79 -14.88 11.51
C TYR A 423 -15.49 -14.25 10.17
N ARG A 424 -16.20 -14.73 9.13
CA ARG A 424 -16.23 -14.15 7.80
C ARG A 424 -17.66 -13.83 7.45
N ILE A 425 -17.87 -12.69 6.81
CA ILE A 425 -19.15 -12.32 6.22
C ILE A 425 -18.99 -12.35 4.72
N GLU A 426 -19.71 -13.23 4.06
CA GLU A 426 -19.87 -13.20 2.61
C GLU A 426 -20.96 -12.21 2.24
N ILE A 427 -20.61 -11.26 1.39
CA ILE A 427 -21.44 -10.14 0.97
C ILE A 427 -21.53 -10.22 -0.57
N PRO A 428 -22.53 -10.94 -1.11
CA PRO A 428 -22.73 -10.97 -2.55
C PRO A 428 -23.15 -9.57 -3.03
N THR A 429 -22.90 -9.15 -4.27
CA THR A 429 -23.34 -7.83 -4.79
C THR A 429 -24.86 -7.73 -4.86
N GLU A 430 -25.51 -8.87 -5.10
CA GLU A 430 -26.96 -9.05 -5.05
C GLU A 430 -27.33 -10.15 -4.03
N GLY A 431 -28.43 -9.98 -3.31
CA GLY A 431 -28.91 -10.95 -2.32
C GLY A 431 -28.42 -10.70 -0.89
N GLU A 432 -28.62 -11.72 -0.06
CA GLU A 432 -28.43 -11.66 1.39
C GLU A 432 -26.99 -12.02 1.79
N ALA A 433 -26.44 -11.28 2.74
CA ALA A 433 -25.13 -11.59 3.30
C ALA A 433 -25.22 -12.74 4.31
N CYS A 434 -24.16 -13.53 4.39
CA CYS A 434 -24.07 -14.70 5.26
C CYS A 434 -22.84 -14.59 6.18
N LEU A 435 -23.07 -14.71 7.48
CA LEU A 435 -22.02 -14.92 8.47
C LEU A 435 -21.61 -16.40 8.47
N LYS A 436 -20.31 -16.63 8.37
CA LYS A 436 -19.67 -17.94 8.43
C LYS A 436 -18.58 -17.96 9.50
N SER A 437 -18.32 -19.13 10.08
CA SER A 437 -17.05 -19.35 10.80
C SER A 437 -15.90 -19.50 9.80
N LEU A 438 -14.66 -19.46 10.31
CA LEU A 438 -13.45 -19.55 9.47
C LEU A 438 -13.34 -20.86 8.68
N ASP A 439 -13.93 -21.94 9.18
CA ASP A 439 -14.05 -23.25 8.52
C ASP A 439 -15.12 -23.28 7.40
N GLY A 440 -15.78 -22.16 7.12
CA GLY A 440 -16.79 -22.04 6.06
C GLY A 440 -18.20 -22.47 6.47
N ARG A 441 -18.43 -22.90 7.72
CA ARG A 441 -19.78 -23.23 8.18
C ARG A 441 -20.65 -21.98 8.30
N ILE A 442 -21.82 -22.01 7.68
CA ILE A 442 -22.82 -20.93 7.77
C ILE A 442 -23.38 -20.88 9.18
N ILE A 443 -23.29 -19.69 9.78
CA ILE A 443 -23.89 -19.38 11.08
C ILE A 443 -25.27 -18.77 10.86
N GLN A 444 -25.37 -17.76 9.99
CA GLN A 444 -26.61 -17.01 9.78
C GLN A 444 -26.60 -16.27 8.43
N CYS A 445 -27.74 -16.20 7.74
CA CYS A 445 -27.92 -15.41 6.51
C CYS A 445 -29.09 -14.41 6.63
N GLY A 446 -29.04 -13.36 5.80
CA GLY A 446 -29.84 -12.13 5.88
C GLY A 446 -31.35 -12.17 5.58
N ALA A 447 -32.10 -13.12 6.11
CA ALA A 447 -33.56 -13.05 6.36
C ALA A 447 -33.97 -13.77 7.65
N GLN A 448 -33.02 -14.47 8.29
CA GLN A 448 -33.21 -15.12 9.58
C GLN A 448 -32.63 -14.30 10.74
N ALA A 449 -31.98 -13.17 10.45
CA ALA A 449 -31.80 -12.07 11.40
C ALA A 449 -33.17 -11.40 11.61
N GLY A 450 -33.85 -11.73 12.70
CA GLY A 450 -35.24 -11.33 12.92
C GLY A 450 -35.50 -9.85 12.65
N VAL A 451 -36.62 -9.60 11.97
CA VAL A 451 -37.30 -8.31 11.91
C VAL A 451 -37.26 -7.72 13.33
N ASP A 452 -36.68 -6.52 13.47
CA ASP A 452 -36.55 -5.75 14.72
C ASP A 452 -35.45 -6.14 15.73
N GLY A 453 -34.42 -6.89 15.34
CA GLY A 453 -33.20 -7.04 16.16
C GLY A 453 -33.37 -7.81 17.49
N ASN A 454 -34.56 -8.38 17.73
CA ASN A 454 -34.87 -9.16 18.93
C ASN A 454 -35.28 -10.61 18.63
N GLY A 455 -35.06 -11.10 17.41
CA GLY A 455 -35.31 -12.50 17.04
C GLY A 455 -34.02 -13.33 17.08
N ALA A 456 -33.98 -14.37 17.91
CA ALA A 456 -33.07 -15.49 17.69
C ALA A 456 -33.46 -16.12 16.34
N GLY A 457 -32.62 -15.95 15.31
CA GLY A 457 -32.77 -16.71 14.08
C GLY A 457 -32.71 -18.19 14.40
N PRO A 458 -33.45 -19.07 13.68
CA PRO A 458 -33.32 -20.50 13.89
C PRO A 458 -31.87 -20.90 13.64
N VAL A 459 -31.22 -21.43 14.68
CA VAL A 459 -29.92 -22.09 14.58
C VAL A 459 -30.11 -23.27 13.63
N LEU A 460 -29.55 -23.19 12.43
CA LEU A 460 -29.63 -24.30 11.47
C LEU A 460 -28.84 -25.51 12.00
N THR A 461 -29.48 -26.67 11.91
CA THR A 461 -29.19 -27.95 12.57
C THR A 461 -27.86 -28.61 12.18
N PRO A 462 -27.32 -29.54 13.01
CA PRO A 462 -26.10 -30.28 12.71
C PRO A 462 -26.22 -31.20 11.48
N ARG A 463 -25.07 -31.37 10.82
CA ARG A 463 -24.67 -32.36 9.80
C ARG A 463 -25.61 -33.58 9.65
N GLU A 464 -26.04 -33.86 8.42
CA GLU A 464 -26.57 -35.18 8.02
C GLU A 464 -25.54 -36.25 8.40
N GLY A 465 -25.89 -37.08 9.38
CA GLY A 465 -25.06 -38.16 9.91
C GLY A 465 -24.68 -38.06 11.39
N ALA A 466 -25.08 -37.02 12.12
CA ALA A 466 -25.00 -37.02 13.58
C ALA A 466 -26.16 -37.83 14.18
N ASP A 467 -25.83 -38.84 14.99
CA ASP A 467 -26.77 -39.69 15.72
C ASP A 467 -27.77 -38.83 16.54
N PRO A 468 -29.10 -38.93 16.31
CA PRO A 468 -30.10 -38.09 16.97
C PRO A 468 -30.39 -38.51 18.42
N SER A 469 -29.53 -39.31 19.05
CA SER A 469 -29.71 -39.76 20.44
C SER A 469 -29.43 -38.68 21.49
N GLY A 470 -28.85 -37.54 21.10
CA GLY A 470 -28.71 -36.36 21.95
C GLY A 470 -29.83 -35.35 21.68
N GLY A 471 -30.91 -35.39 22.46
CA GLY A 471 -31.99 -34.39 22.39
C GLY A 471 -31.48 -32.94 22.50
N ALA A 472 -32.24 -32.01 21.93
CA ALA A 472 -31.88 -30.60 21.89
C ALA A 472 -31.58 -30.07 23.30
N LEU A 473 -30.58 -29.20 23.44
CA LEU A 473 -30.20 -28.59 24.72
C LEU A 473 -31.38 -27.90 25.43
N ALA A 474 -32.35 -27.42 24.67
CA ALA A 474 -33.58 -26.79 25.18
C ALA A 474 -34.53 -27.77 25.89
N ASP A 475 -34.42 -29.07 25.60
CA ASP A 475 -35.29 -30.11 26.17
C ASP A 475 -34.63 -30.83 27.36
N ARG A 476 -33.40 -30.46 27.72
CA ARG A 476 -32.67 -31.03 28.86
C ARG A 476 -33.05 -30.34 30.15
N SER A 477 -33.17 -31.11 31.22
CA SER A 477 -33.40 -30.57 32.55
C SER A 477 -32.15 -29.85 33.08
N ASP A 478 -32.33 -28.89 34.00
CA ASP A 478 -31.23 -28.17 34.66
C ASP A 478 -30.19 -29.13 35.28
N ALA A 479 -30.64 -30.29 35.77
CA ALA A 479 -29.77 -31.32 36.35
C ALA A 479 -28.89 -32.01 35.29
N GLU A 480 -29.41 -32.23 34.08
CA GLU A 480 -28.65 -32.80 32.96
C GLU A 480 -27.66 -31.79 32.40
N LEU A 481 -28.05 -30.52 32.30
CA LEU A 481 -27.15 -29.44 31.88
C LEU A 481 -26.00 -29.23 32.88
N LEU A 482 -26.28 -29.28 34.19
CA LEU A 482 -25.25 -29.20 35.22
C LEU A 482 -24.28 -30.39 35.17
N LYS A 483 -24.79 -31.58 34.85
CA LYS A 483 -23.97 -32.77 34.68
C LYS A 483 -23.07 -32.66 33.45
N ASP A 484 -23.61 -32.25 32.30
CA ASP A 484 -22.83 -32.03 31.08
C ASP A 484 -21.74 -30.97 31.30
N LEU A 485 -22.05 -29.89 32.03
CA LEU A 485 -21.08 -28.86 32.39
C LEU A 485 -19.97 -29.41 33.28
N ALA A 486 -20.30 -30.26 34.27
CA ALA A 486 -19.33 -30.91 35.13
C ALA A 486 -18.42 -31.87 34.35
N ASP A 487 -18.99 -32.65 33.43
CA ASP A 487 -18.26 -33.60 32.58
C ASP A 487 -17.31 -32.87 31.62
N ILE A 488 -17.75 -31.75 31.02
CA ILE A 488 -16.91 -30.87 30.19
C ILE A 488 -15.76 -30.29 31.01
N THR A 489 -16.05 -29.80 32.22
CA THR A 489 -15.03 -29.21 33.11
C THR A 489 -13.99 -30.25 33.52
N ALA A 490 -14.43 -31.47 33.83
CA ALA A 490 -13.53 -32.59 34.17
C ALA A 490 -12.66 -33.03 32.99
N GLU A 491 -13.19 -32.99 31.76
CA GLU A 491 -12.42 -33.30 30.54
C GLU A 491 -11.37 -32.21 30.25
N LEU A 492 -11.73 -30.93 30.41
CA LEU A 492 -10.78 -29.83 30.24
C LEU A 492 -9.63 -29.89 31.27
N GLN A 493 -9.93 -30.19 32.53
CA GLN A 493 -8.90 -30.42 33.55
C GLN A 493 -8.00 -31.63 33.24
N ARG A 494 -8.58 -32.69 32.66
CA ARG A 494 -7.78 -33.85 32.21
C ARG A 494 -6.82 -33.47 31.08
N ARG A 495 -7.26 -32.64 30.13
CA ARG A 495 -6.42 -32.16 29.03
C ARG A 495 -5.31 -31.21 29.49
N GLU A 496 -5.61 -30.36 30.47
CA GLU A 496 -4.62 -29.49 31.11
C GLU A 496 -3.52 -30.30 31.81
N GLN A 497 -3.87 -31.42 32.45
CA GLN A 497 -2.91 -32.34 33.07
C GLN A 497 -2.11 -33.20 32.08
N VAL A 498 -2.57 -33.31 30.83
CA VAL A 498 -1.93 -34.10 29.77
C VAL A 498 -1.08 -33.20 28.83
N ALA A 499 -1.11 -31.88 29.02
CA ALA A 499 -0.17 -30.99 28.33
C ALA A 499 1.28 -31.35 28.72
N PRO A 500 2.17 -31.69 27.76
CA PRO A 500 3.54 -32.05 28.09
C PRO A 500 4.25 -30.83 28.68
N THR A 501 4.92 -31.04 29.80
CA THR A 501 5.96 -30.14 30.28
C THR A 501 7.12 -30.22 29.29
N GLY A 502 7.12 -29.30 28.33
CA GLY A 502 8.21 -29.03 27.40
C GLY A 502 8.50 -27.55 27.39
#